data_AF-B5W8N5-F1
#
_entry.id   AF-B5W8N5-F1
#
_cell.length_a   1.000
_cell.length_b   1.000
_cell.length_c   1.000
_cell.angle_alpha   90.00
_cell.angle_beta   90.00
_cell.angle_gamma   90.00
#
_symmetry.space_group_name_H-M   'P 1'
#
loop_
_entity.id
_entity.type
_entity.pdbx_description
1 polymer ?
#
loop_
_entity_poly.entity_id
_entity_poly.type
_entity_poly.pdbx_seq_one_letter_code
_entity_poly.pdbx_strand_id
1 'polypeptide(L)'
;MSASTNSTHSGTYQGFEDILEFFNLSRKQCPKGVRIKRNRGTIQLDITTDPETGGRKQRGCNCQFTSEGIRKAVDKAWLVHKSLDGQFQSVSEWLDWYKATILDENKTPLENDLITYRQVFKEMEDDYFNGVHKNTKRKRSRDISSDQSSFKRCFLTVFNKVTDWDVYVSWDGIKEALYSPLQDGNSPVGHKDFKNRYYRLRQVAERAGCKKALEK
;
A
#
# COMPACT_ATOMS: atom_id res chain seq x y z
N MET A 1 -49.86 -2.48 9.60
CA MET A 1 -49.05 -3.24 8.62
C MET A 1 -48.49 -2.23 7.64
N SER A 2 -47.17 -2.09 7.64
CA SER A 2 -46.41 -0.96 7.12
C SER A 2 -46.33 -0.99 5.59
N ALA A 3 -46.70 0.13 4.95
CA ALA A 3 -46.35 0.39 3.56
C ALA A 3 -45.03 1.17 3.55
N SER A 4 -43.97 0.49 3.12
CA SER A 4 -42.63 1.06 2.94
C SER A 4 -42.67 2.27 2.01
N THR A 5 -42.32 3.44 2.54
CA THR A 5 -42.01 4.63 1.74
C THR A 5 -40.68 4.39 1.03
N ASN A 6 -40.74 4.08 -0.26
CA ASN A 6 -39.56 4.13 -1.13
C ASN A 6 -39.03 5.58 -1.13
N SER A 7 -37.85 5.79 -0.55
CA SER A 7 -37.16 7.07 -0.64
C SER A 7 -36.75 7.30 -2.09
N THR A 8 -37.40 8.24 -2.76
CA THR A 8 -37.00 8.74 -4.06
C THR A 8 -35.62 9.39 -3.93
N HIS A 9 -34.55 8.67 -4.28
CA HIS A 9 -33.26 9.30 -4.59
C HIS A 9 -33.47 10.17 -5.83
N SER A 10 -33.63 11.48 -5.66
CA SER A 10 -33.61 12.45 -6.74
C SER A 10 -32.18 12.59 -7.28
N GLY A 11 -31.73 11.61 -8.05
CA GLY A 11 -30.50 11.72 -8.83
C GLY A 11 -30.77 12.62 -10.03
N THR A 12 -30.62 13.95 -9.85
CA THR A 12 -30.61 14.88 -10.98
C THR A 12 -29.46 14.47 -11.90
N TYR A 13 -29.77 13.97 -13.10
CA TYR A 13 -28.77 13.63 -14.10
C TYR A 13 -28.06 14.93 -14.50
N GLN A 14 -26.87 15.18 -13.95
CA GLN A 14 -26.13 16.38 -14.28
C GLN A 14 -25.52 16.19 -15.68
N GLY A 15 -26.05 16.92 -16.65
CA GLY A 15 -25.57 16.88 -18.02
C GLY A 15 -24.14 17.41 -18.10
N PHE A 16 -23.42 17.04 -19.17
CA PHE A 16 -22.09 17.58 -19.42
C PHE A 16 -22.09 19.13 -19.51
N GLU A 17 -23.17 19.71 -20.03
CA GLU A 17 -23.37 21.16 -20.09
C GLU A 17 -23.48 21.80 -18.69
N ASP A 18 -24.21 21.17 -17.76
CA ASP A 18 -24.33 21.66 -16.38
C ASP A 18 -22.97 21.64 -15.67
N ILE A 19 -22.13 20.63 -15.95
CA ILE A 19 -20.77 20.54 -15.40
C ILE A 19 -19.88 21.64 -16.01
N LEU A 20 -20.04 21.96 -17.30
CA LEU A 20 -19.32 23.05 -17.95
C LEU A 20 -19.72 24.41 -17.38
N GLU A 21 -21.01 24.66 -17.17
CA GLU A 21 -21.49 25.88 -16.55
C GLU A 21 -20.96 26.01 -15.12
N PHE A 22 -21.07 24.94 -14.32
CA PHE A 22 -20.52 24.89 -12.97
C PHE A 22 -19.01 25.17 -12.98
N PHE A 23 -18.25 24.56 -13.90
CA PHE A 23 -16.82 24.83 -14.05
C PHE A 23 -16.54 26.31 -14.35
N ASN A 24 -17.29 26.93 -15.24
CA ASN A 24 -17.11 28.35 -15.59
C ASN A 24 -17.44 29.28 -14.42
N LEU A 25 -18.43 28.94 -13.59
CA LEU A 25 -18.73 29.67 -12.36
C LEU A 25 -17.64 29.48 -11.32
N SER A 26 -17.20 28.24 -11.07
CA SER A 26 -16.12 27.92 -10.13
C SER A 26 -14.80 28.59 -10.48
N ARG A 27 -14.48 28.79 -11.77
CA ARG A 27 -13.30 29.56 -12.20
C ARG A 27 -13.27 31.00 -11.70
N LYS A 28 -14.43 31.60 -11.41
CA LYS A 28 -14.54 32.95 -10.84
C LYS A 28 -14.26 32.97 -9.34
N GLN A 29 -14.40 31.83 -8.66
CA GLN A 29 -14.14 31.67 -7.23
C GLN A 29 -12.66 31.37 -6.93
N CYS A 30 -11.87 31.05 -7.96
CA CYS A 30 -10.43 30.85 -7.79
C CYS A 30 -9.72 32.17 -7.42
N PRO A 31 -8.65 32.10 -6.61
CA PRO A 31 -7.88 33.27 -6.24
C PRO A 31 -7.15 33.91 -7.44
N LYS A 32 -6.79 35.19 -7.32
CA LYS A 32 -5.97 35.85 -8.34
C LYS A 32 -4.60 35.18 -8.40
N GLY A 33 -4.11 34.92 -9.61
CA GLY A 33 -2.81 34.29 -9.83
C GLY A 33 -2.85 32.75 -9.91
N VAL A 34 -3.90 32.08 -9.43
CA VAL A 34 -4.05 30.61 -9.54
C VAL A 34 -5.47 30.26 -10.00
N ARG A 35 -5.62 29.73 -11.22
CA ARG A 35 -6.93 29.40 -11.81
C ARG A 35 -7.03 27.93 -12.16
N ILE A 36 -8.24 27.36 -12.13
CA ILE A 36 -8.47 26.02 -12.68
C ILE A 36 -8.61 26.09 -14.22
N LYS A 37 -8.03 25.09 -14.90
CA LYS A 37 -8.09 24.90 -16.35
C LYS A 37 -8.40 23.44 -16.67
N ARG A 38 -9.30 23.22 -17.63
CA ARG A 38 -9.64 21.88 -18.10
C ARG A 38 -8.55 21.36 -19.04
N ASN A 39 -8.12 20.12 -18.84
CA ASN A 39 -7.21 19.40 -19.74
C ASN A 39 -7.68 17.95 -19.93
N ARG A 40 -8.18 17.62 -21.14
CA ARG A 40 -8.51 16.25 -21.59
C ARG A 40 -9.06 15.31 -20.48
N GLY A 41 -10.21 15.69 -19.91
CA GLY A 41 -10.91 14.88 -18.88
C GLY A 41 -10.48 15.15 -17.43
N THR A 42 -9.40 15.90 -17.22
CA THR A 42 -8.88 16.28 -15.90
C THR A 42 -8.86 17.80 -15.72
N ILE A 43 -8.56 18.24 -14.51
CA ILE A 43 -8.39 19.64 -14.13
C ILE A 43 -6.93 19.89 -13.74
N GLN A 44 -6.41 21.01 -14.20
CA GLN A 44 -5.08 21.52 -13.88
C GLN A 44 -5.19 22.89 -13.21
N LEU A 45 -4.15 23.25 -12.45
CA LEU A 45 -3.97 24.58 -11.89
C LEU A 45 -3.04 25.38 -12.80
N ASP A 46 -3.53 26.52 -13.24
CA ASP A 46 -2.83 27.51 -14.06
C ASP A 46 -2.32 28.62 -13.13
N ILE A 47 -1.03 28.53 -12.80
CA ILE A 47 -0.34 29.39 -11.85
C ILE A 47 0.37 30.48 -12.65
N THR A 48 0.12 31.74 -12.32
CA THR A 48 0.62 32.90 -13.08
C THR A 48 2.09 33.19 -12.79
N THR A 49 2.49 33.02 -11.53
CA THR A 49 3.86 33.22 -11.04
C THR A 49 4.31 31.94 -10.37
N ASP A 50 4.77 30.99 -11.18
CA ASP A 50 5.21 29.69 -10.69
C ASP A 50 6.63 29.79 -10.07
N PRO A 51 6.86 29.27 -8.85
CA PRO A 51 8.17 29.38 -8.18
C PRO A 51 9.33 28.74 -8.95
N GLU A 52 9.07 27.72 -9.78
CA GLU A 52 10.12 27.02 -10.55
C GLU A 52 10.51 27.79 -11.80
N THR A 53 9.54 28.36 -12.51
CA THR A 53 9.78 29.02 -13.81
C THR A 53 9.77 30.54 -13.77
N GLY A 54 9.34 31.15 -12.66
CA GLY A 54 9.14 32.60 -12.53
C GLY A 54 7.98 33.18 -13.37
N GLY A 55 7.43 32.40 -14.31
CA GLY A 55 6.30 32.77 -15.17
C GLY A 55 5.12 31.82 -15.05
N ARG A 56 4.20 31.90 -16.01
CA ARG A 56 2.95 31.14 -15.99
C ARG A 56 3.19 29.66 -16.32
N LYS A 57 2.74 28.76 -15.44
CA LYS A 57 2.86 27.30 -15.61
C LYS A 57 1.56 26.58 -15.25
N GLN A 58 1.20 25.59 -16.07
CA GLN A 58 0.09 24.68 -15.79
C GLN A 58 0.64 23.45 -15.06
N ARG A 59 0.06 23.13 -13.90
CA ARG A 59 0.41 21.96 -13.09
C ARG A 59 -0.82 21.09 -12.82
N GLY A 60 -0.62 19.78 -12.71
CA GLY A 60 -1.70 18.86 -12.34
C GLY A 60 -2.15 19.06 -10.89
N CYS A 61 -3.40 18.74 -10.58
CA CYS A 61 -3.89 18.70 -9.19
C CYS A 61 -4.66 17.42 -8.84
N ASN A 62 -4.50 16.37 -9.65
CA ASN A 62 -5.13 15.06 -9.46
C ASN A 62 -6.67 15.14 -9.30
N CYS A 63 -7.32 16.06 -10.01
CA CYS A 63 -8.77 16.23 -9.99
C CYS A 63 -9.38 15.86 -11.34
N GLN A 64 -10.43 15.03 -11.31
CA GLN A 64 -11.22 14.67 -12.49
C GLN A 64 -12.21 15.78 -12.86
N PHE A 65 -12.64 15.83 -14.13
CA PHE A 65 -13.65 16.79 -14.59
C PHE A 65 -15.07 16.37 -14.20
N THR A 66 -15.36 16.36 -12.90
CA THR A 66 -16.67 16.10 -12.29
C THR A 66 -17.04 17.24 -11.34
N SER A 67 -18.30 17.37 -10.93
CA SER A 67 -18.71 18.45 -10.00
C SER A 67 -17.95 18.42 -8.67
N GLU A 68 -17.67 17.23 -8.14
CA GLU A 68 -16.81 17.05 -6.97
C GLU A 68 -15.34 17.41 -7.26
N GLY A 69 -14.81 16.96 -8.39
CA GLY A 69 -13.44 17.27 -8.80
C GLY A 69 -13.20 18.76 -9.03
N ILE A 70 -14.20 19.48 -9.53
CA ILE A 70 -14.17 20.95 -9.69
C ILE A 70 -14.09 21.64 -8.32
N ARG A 71 -14.92 21.25 -7.35
CA ARG A 71 -14.86 21.82 -5.98
C ARG A 71 -13.49 21.58 -5.36
N LYS A 72 -13.01 20.34 -5.40
CA LYS A 72 -11.66 19.97 -4.91
C LYS A 72 -10.56 20.76 -5.61
N ALA A 73 -10.67 21.00 -6.91
CA ALA A 73 -9.70 21.80 -7.65
C ALA A 73 -9.70 23.28 -7.23
N VAL A 74 -10.87 23.86 -6.89
CA VAL A 74 -10.95 25.22 -6.33
C VAL A 74 -10.29 25.28 -4.96
N ASP A 75 -10.55 24.31 -4.09
CA ASP A 75 -9.91 24.25 -2.75
C ASP A 75 -8.39 24.13 -2.89
N LYS A 76 -7.91 23.25 -3.77
CA LYS A 76 -6.48 23.11 -4.08
C LYS A 76 -5.89 24.39 -4.68
N ALA A 77 -6.64 25.14 -5.49
CA ALA A 77 -6.19 26.44 -6.01
C ALA A 77 -5.97 27.47 -4.88
N TRP A 78 -6.85 27.50 -3.89
CA TRP A 78 -6.69 28.35 -2.70
C TRP A 78 -5.50 27.95 -1.83
N LEU A 79 -5.25 26.65 -1.65
CA LEU A 79 -4.06 26.16 -0.96
C LEU A 79 -2.78 26.61 -1.67
N VAL A 80 -2.74 26.44 -3.00
CA VAL A 80 -1.59 26.88 -3.80
C VAL A 80 -1.43 28.39 -3.71
N HIS A 81 -2.49 29.18 -3.77
CA HIS A 81 -2.38 30.63 -3.60
C HIS A 81 -1.73 31.02 -2.26
N LYS A 82 -2.19 30.42 -1.15
CA LYS A 82 -1.60 30.65 0.19
C LYS A 82 -0.13 30.20 0.28
N SER A 83 0.22 29.11 -0.40
CA SER A 83 1.61 28.62 -0.43
C SER A 83 2.57 29.60 -1.11
N LEU A 84 2.06 30.43 -2.04
CA LEU A 84 2.85 31.43 -2.76
C LEU A 84 3.11 32.69 -1.93
N ASP A 85 2.42 32.89 -0.79
CA ASP A 85 2.59 34.05 0.10
C ASP A 85 3.86 33.94 1.00
N GLY A 86 4.87 33.18 0.58
CA GLY A 86 6.17 33.10 1.25
C GLY A 86 6.27 32.06 2.38
N GLN A 87 5.49 30.97 2.31
CA GLN A 87 5.55 29.89 3.31
C GLN A 87 6.80 29.00 3.22
N PHE A 88 7.50 29.01 2.07
CA PHE A 88 8.60 28.09 1.77
C PHE A 88 9.90 28.86 1.59
N GLN A 89 11.01 28.31 2.10
CA GLN A 89 12.33 28.95 2.03
C GLN A 89 13.03 28.65 0.70
N SER A 90 12.59 27.61 -0.01
CA SER A 90 13.15 27.22 -1.30
C SER A 90 12.08 26.71 -2.28
N VAL A 91 12.39 26.81 -3.58
CA VAL A 91 11.55 26.28 -4.66
C VAL A 91 11.41 24.75 -4.54
N SER A 92 12.48 24.05 -4.16
CA SER A 92 12.48 22.60 -3.94
C SER A 92 11.49 22.19 -2.85
N GLU A 93 11.47 22.90 -1.73
CA GLU A 93 10.55 22.62 -0.61
C GLU A 93 9.10 22.84 -1.02
N TRP A 94 8.82 23.90 -1.79
CA TRP A 94 7.50 24.15 -2.35
C TRP A 94 7.06 23.04 -3.33
N LEU A 95 7.97 22.54 -4.16
CA LEU A 95 7.68 21.45 -5.10
C LEU A 95 7.37 20.13 -4.39
N ASP A 96 8.11 19.82 -3.33
CA ASP A 96 7.87 18.61 -2.53
C ASP A 96 6.53 18.70 -1.80
N TRP A 97 6.21 19.87 -1.23
CA TRP A 97 4.88 20.14 -0.69
C TRP A 97 3.78 20.01 -1.75
N TYR A 98 4.01 20.53 -2.96
CA TYR A 98 3.04 20.46 -4.06
C TYR A 98 2.74 19.00 -4.43
N LYS A 99 3.78 18.17 -4.58
CA LYS A 99 3.62 16.72 -4.83
C LYS A 99 2.84 16.03 -3.71
N ALA A 100 3.24 16.29 -2.46
CA ALA A 100 2.62 15.67 -1.29
C ALA A 100 1.14 16.04 -1.12
N THR A 101 0.84 17.34 -1.20
CA THR A 101 -0.43 17.93 -0.75
C THR A 101 -1.42 18.13 -1.90
N ILE A 102 -0.92 18.50 -3.09
CA ILE A 102 -1.76 18.85 -4.23
C ILE A 102 -1.89 17.68 -5.20
N LEU A 103 -0.82 16.94 -5.47
CA LEU A 103 -0.87 15.74 -6.31
C LEU A 103 -1.26 14.48 -5.53
N ASP A 104 -1.25 14.55 -4.20
CA ASP A 104 -1.49 13.41 -3.31
C ASP A 104 -0.46 12.27 -3.52
N GLU A 105 0.75 12.57 -4.03
CA GLU A 105 1.79 11.57 -4.33
C GLU A 105 2.35 10.89 -3.08
N ASN A 106 2.27 11.56 -1.92
CA ASN A 106 2.73 11.00 -0.63
C ASN A 106 1.61 10.28 0.15
N LYS A 107 0.42 10.07 -0.44
CA LYS A 107 -0.67 9.30 0.18
C LYS A 107 -0.59 7.80 -0.04
N THR A 108 0.40 7.30 -0.79
CA THR A 108 0.88 5.94 -0.52
C THR A 108 1.73 6.02 0.74
N PRO A 109 1.31 5.44 1.87
CA PRO A 109 2.25 5.22 2.95
C PRO A 109 3.44 4.48 2.32
N LEU A 110 4.67 4.84 2.67
CA LEU A 110 5.69 3.80 2.77
C LEU A 110 5.13 2.85 3.85
N GLU A 111 4.28 1.90 3.45
CA GLU A 111 4.02 0.74 4.28
C GLU A 111 5.40 0.18 4.55
N ASN A 112 5.79 0.19 5.82
CA ASN A 112 6.99 -0.48 6.23
C ASN A 112 6.69 -1.98 6.06
N ASP A 113 6.88 -2.49 4.84
CA ASP A 113 6.63 -3.88 4.42
C ASP A 113 7.54 -4.87 5.15
N LEU A 114 8.40 -4.38 6.04
CA LEU A 114 9.25 -5.18 6.90
C LEU A 114 8.39 -5.93 7.93
N ILE A 115 8.16 -7.21 7.63
CA ILE A 115 7.56 -8.16 8.56
C ILE A 115 8.65 -8.89 9.36
N THR A 116 8.39 -9.18 10.63
CA THR A 116 9.31 -9.97 11.47
C THR A 116 9.10 -11.47 11.26
N TYR A 117 10.11 -12.28 11.58
CA TYR A 117 9.95 -13.74 11.55
C TYR A 117 8.79 -14.21 12.44
N ARG A 118 8.57 -13.58 13.61
CA ARG A 118 7.44 -13.87 14.51
C ARG A 118 6.11 -13.66 13.81
N GLN A 119 5.94 -12.56 13.09
CA GLN A 119 4.71 -12.25 12.36
C GLN A 119 4.48 -13.28 11.24
N VAL A 120 5.50 -13.59 10.43
CA VAL A 120 5.39 -14.61 9.38
C VAL A 120 5.05 -15.99 9.95
N PHE A 121 5.66 -16.39 11.06
CA PHE A 121 5.38 -17.68 11.69
C PHE A 121 3.96 -17.77 12.21
N LYS A 122 3.43 -16.67 12.77
CA LYS A 122 2.05 -16.60 13.22
C LYS A 122 1.08 -16.74 12.04
N GLU A 123 1.31 -16.04 10.94
CA GLU A 123 0.50 -16.18 9.73
C GLU A 123 0.56 -17.60 9.16
N MET A 124 1.74 -18.23 9.16
CA MET A 124 1.91 -19.61 8.68
C MET A 124 1.21 -20.62 9.60
N GLU A 125 1.21 -20.36 10.90
CA GLU A 125 0.50 -21.17 11.88
C GLU A 125 -1.02 -21.03 11.73
N ASP A 126 -1.52 -19.80 11.63
CA ASP A 126 -2.94 -19.54 11.47
C ASP A 126 -3.47 -20.15 10.15
N ASP A 127 -2.73 -20.03 9.05
CA ASP A 127 -3.07 -20.71 7.79
C ASP A 127 -3.10 -22.23 7.91
N TYR A 128 -2.18 -22.81 8.69
CA TYR A 128 -2.16 -24.24 8.92
C TYR A 128 -3.43 -24.71 9.65
N PHE A 129 -3.79 -24.05 10.75
CA PHE A 129 -4.95 -24.43 11.58
C PHE A 129 -6.29 -24.00 10.98
N ASN A 130 -6.33 -22.96 10.15
CA ASN A 130 -7.50 -22.62 9.34
C ASN A 130 -7.77 -23.64 8.22
N GLY A 131 -6.75 -24.42 7.84
CA GLY A 131 -6.87 -25.48 6.86
C GLY A 131 -7.52 -26.77 7.37
N VAL A 132 -7.67 -27.72 6.45
CA VAL A 132 -8.21 -29.06 6.72
C VAL A 132 -7.13 -30.13 6.65
N HIS A 133 -7.28 -31.19 7.46
CA HIS A 133 -6.38 -32.32 7.45
C HIS A 133 -6.41 -33.02 6.07
N LYS A 134 -5.22 -33.33 5.51
CA LYS A 134 -5.09 -33.77 4.11
C LYS A 134 -5.90 -35.04 3.79
N ASN A 135 -5.85 -36.02 4.70
CA ASN A 135 -6.43 -37.35 4.50
C ASN A 135 -7.89 -37.40 4.96
N THR A 136 -8.15 -37.06 6.22
CA THR A 136 -9.49 -37.12 6.84
C THR A 136 -10.42 -35.95 6.48
N LYS A 137 -9.91 -34.88 5.87
CA LYS A 137 -10.65 -33.64 5.54
C LYS A 137 -11.26 -32.89 6.74
N ARG A 138 -11.06 -33.39 7.97
CA ARG A 138 -11.46 -32.71 9.21
C ARG A 138 -10.76 -31.35 9.32
N LYS A 139 -11.48 -30.31 9.78
CA LYS A 139 -10.89 -29.01 10.13
C LYS A 139 -9.80 -29.21 11.19
N ARG A 140 -8.60 -28.65 10.96
CA ARG A 140 -7.52 -28.74 11.95
C ARG A 140 -7.87 -27.93 13.19
N SER A 141 -7.39 -28.35 14.35
CA SER A 141 -7.60 -27.62 15.60
C SER A 141 -6.31 -27.50 16.39
N ARG A 142 -6.18 -26.36 17.08
CA ARG A 142 -5.12 -26.13 18.06
C ARG A 142 -5.29 -27.05 19.29
N ASP A 143 -6.48 -27.56 19.56
CA ASP A 143 -6.74 -28.42 20.73
C ASP A 143 -6.39 -29.90 20.48
N ILE A 144 -6.12 -30.27 19.23
CA ILE A 144 -5.88 -31.66 18.84
C ILE A 144 -4.37 -31.93 18.80
N SER A 145 -3.92 -32.83 19.68
CA SER A 145 -2.51 -33.19 19.83
C SER A 145 -1.83 -33.67 18.54
N SER A 146 -2.55 -34.41 17.68
CA SER A 146 -2.00 -34.86 16.39
C SER A 146 -1.73 -33.71 15.42
N ASP A 147 -2.60 -32.70 15.43
CA ASP A 147 -2.50 -31.52 14.55
C ASP A 147 -1.35 -30.63 15.04
N GLN A 148 -1.24 -30.42 16.36
CA GLN A 148 -0.10 -29.72 16.98
C GLN A 148 1.23 -30.43 16.68
N SER A 149 1.30 -31.75 16.87
CA SER A 149 2.53 -32.53 16.62
C SER A 149 2.96 -32.45 15.16
N SER A 150 2.00 -32.49 14.26
CA SER A 150 2.23 -32.35 12.81
C SER A 150 2.74 -30.95 12.46
N PHE A 151 2.13 -29.90 13.03
CA PHE A 151 2.60 -28.52 12.86
C PHE A 151 4.04 -28.36 13.37
N LYS A 152 4.32 -28.80 14.60
CA LYS A 152 5.64 -28.71 15.22
C LYS A 152 6.71 -29.37 14.36
N ARG A 153 6.45 -30.60 13.89
CA ARG A 153 7.40 -31.36 13.05
C ARG A 153 7.65 -30.69 11.70
N CYS A 154 6.61 -30.14 11.08
CA CYS A 154 6.70 -29.63 9.71
C CYS A 154 7.13 -28.16 9.59
N PHE A 155 6.90 -27.36 10.64
CA PHE A 155 7.12 -25.91 10.62
C PHE A 155 8.06 -25.48 11.74
N LEU A 156 7.74 -25.79 13.01
CA LEU A 156 8.50 -25.30 14.16
C LEU A 156 9.96 -25.79 14.16
N THR A 157 10.21 -27.04 13.74
CA THR A 157 11.60 -27.55 13.62
C THR A 157 12.45 -26.73 12.65
N VAL A 158 11.85 -26.17 11.59
CA VAL A 158 12.54 -25.31 10.63
C VAL A 158 12.68 -23.89 11.19
N PHE A 159 11.63 -23.37 11.83
CA PHE A 159 11.61 -22.02 12.40
C PHE A 159 12.52 -21.84 13.61
N ASN A 160 12.75 -22.90 14.39
CA ASN A 160 13.73 -22.91 15.48
C ASN A 160 15.18 -22.81 14.99
N LYS A 161 15.43 -22.82 13.68
CA LYS A 161 16.76 -22.51 13.09
C LYS A 161 16.99 -21.02 12.91
N VAL A 162 15.95 -20.20 13.01
CA VAL A 162 16.07 -18.74 13.08
C VAL A 162 16.34 -18.37 14.54
N THR A 163 17.46 -17.69 14.77
CA THR A 163 18.01 -17.37 16.10
C THR A 163 17.23 -16.28 16.83
N ASP A 164 16.66 -15.32 16.09
CA ASP A 164 15.84 -14.24 16.65
C ASP A 164 14.55 -14.05 15.82
N TRP A 165 13.40 -14.18 16.49
CA TRP A 165 12.10 -14.07 15.83
C TRP A 165 11.61 -12.63 15.74
N ASP A 166 12.17 -11.71 16.52
CA ASP A 166 11.76 -10.30 16.56
C ASP A 166 12.53 -9.45 15.52
N VAL A 167 13.52 -10.04 14.85
CA VAL A 167 14.23 -9.43 13.71
C VAL A 167 13.38 -9.51 12.44
N TYR A 168 13.53 -8.49 11.58
CA TYR A 168 12.91 -8.45 10.26
C TYR A 168 13.45 -9.57 9.36
N VAL A 169 12.56 -10.13 8.53
CA VAL A 169 12.97 -11.17 7.59
C VAL A 169 13.99 -10.61 6.61
N SER A 170 15.16 -11.24 6.56
CA SER A 170 16.24 -10.86 5.66
C SER A 170 16.77 -12.08 4.89
N TRP A 171 17.42 -11.83 3.76
CA TRP A 171 18.05 -12.89 2.98
C TRP A 171 19.13 -13.62 3.77
N ASP A 172 19.97 -12.88 4.49
CA ASP A 172 21.06 -13.47 5.26
C ASP A 172 20.53 -14.36 6.39
N GLY A 173 19.47 -13.94 7.09
CA GLY A 173 18.83 -14.77 8.12
C GLY A 173 18.17 -16.03 7.53
N ILE A 174 17.55 -15.95 6.36
CA ILE A 174 17.02 -17.12 5.64
C ILE A 174 18.16 -18.07 5.24
N LYS A 175 19.26 -17.54 4.72
CA LYS A 175 20.42 -18.32 4.29
C LYS A 175 21.08 -19.03 5.48
N GLU A 176 21.28 -18.33 6.59
CA GLU A 176 21.81 -18.89 7.83
C GLU A 176 20.94 -20.04 8.33
N ALA A 177 19.62 -19.85 8.40
CA ALA A 177 18.68 -20.90 8.79
C ALA A 177 18.72 -22.11 7.84
N LEU A 178 18.84 -21.88 6.53
CA LEU A 178 18.89 -22.93 5.50
C LEU A 178 20.15 -23.79 5.62
N TYR A 179 21.31 -23.17 5.82
CA TYR A 179 22.61 -23.85 5.90
C TYR A 179 23.00 -24.26 7.33
N SER A 180 22.17 -23.97 8.33
CA SER A 180 22.39 -24.38 9.71
C SER A 180 22.66 -25.90 9.83
N PRO A 181 23.67 -26.33 10.61
CA PRO A 181 24.02 -27.74 10.75
C PRO A 181 22.83 -28.62 11.18
N LEU A 182 22.91 -29.89 10.79
CA LEU A 182 22.04 -30.95 11.31
C LEU A 182 22.35 -31.19 12.80
N GLN A 183 21.50 -31.95 13.50
CA GLN A 183 21.66 -32.19 14.94
C GLN A 183 22.97 -32.94 15.28
N ASP A 184 23.47 -33.72 14.34
CA ASP A 184 24.74 -34.46 14.40
C ASP A 184 25.95 -33.61 13.96
N GLY A 185 25.74 -32.31 13.68
CA GLY A 185 26.79 -31.39 13.24
C GLY A 185 27.14 -31.47 11.76
N ASN A 186 26.53 -32.39 11.01
CA ASN A 186 26.79 -32.54 9.58
C ASN A 186 26.19 -31.41 8.74
N SER A 187 26.77 -31.20 7.55
CA SER A 187 26.23 -30.28 6.56
C SER A 187 24.82 -30.73 6.14
N PRO A 188 23.84 -29.82 6.06
CA PRO A 188 22.50 -30.18 5.61
C PRO A 188 22.46 -30.44 4.10
N VAL A 189 23.43 -29.93 3.33
CA VAL A 189 23.43 -29.99 1.85
C VAL A 189 23.42 -31.44 1.37
N GLY A 190 22.47 -31.79 0.50
CA GLY A 190 22.26 -33.15 0.00
C GLY A 190 21.34 -34.01 0.89
N HIS A 191 21.00 -33.57 2.10
CA HIS A 191 20.06 -34.26 2.98
C HIS A 191 18.59 -33.95 2.63
N LYS A 192 17.68 -34.89 2.88
CA LYS A 192 16.22 -34.68 2.72
C LYS A 192 15.72 -33.48 3.53
N ASP A 193 16.32 -33.25 4.69
CA ASP A 193 15.94 -32.13 5.57
C ASP A 193 16.29 -30.77 4.97
N PHE A 194 17.35 -30.67 4.17
CA PHE A 194 17.67 -29.42 3.46
C PHE A 194 16.58 -29.06 2.46
N LYS A 195 16.09 -30.05 1.69
CA LYS A 195 14.98 -29.83 0.77
C LYS A 195 13.70 -29.38 1.50
N ASN A 196 13.39 -30.01 2.63
CA ASN A 196 12.23 -29.62 3.45
C ASN A 196 12.37 -28.20 4.03
N ARG A 197 13.55 -27.86 4.56
CA ARG A 197 13.86 -26.52 5.07
C ARG A 197 13.75 -25.47 3.97
N TYR A 198 14.31 -25.74 2.80
CA TYR A 198 14.25 -24.85 1.64
C TYR A 198 12.82 -24.48 1.27
N TYR A 199 11.91 -25.45 1.14
CA TYR A 199 10.52 -25.15 0.79
C TYR A 199 9.81 -24.27 1.83
N ARG A 200 10.12 -24.44 3.11
CA ARG A 200 9.49 -23.67 4.20
C ARG A 200 10.07 -22.27 4.31
N LEU A 201 11.39 -22.13 4.21
CA LEU A 201 12.04 -20.82 4.20
C LEU A 201 11.70 -20.02 2.94
N ARG A 202 11.44 -20.70 1.82
CA ARG A 202 10.86 -20.08 0.63
C ARG A 202 9.47 -19.50 0.89
N GLN A 203 8.60 -20.21 1.60
CA GLN A 203 7.29 -19.68 1.99
C GLN A 203 7.42 -18.46 2.91
N VAL A 204 8.42 -18.44 3.79
CA VAL A 204 8.74 -17.27 4.63
C VAL A 204 9.15 -16.08 3.75
N ALA A 205 10.07 -16.30 2.80
CA ALA A 205 10.52 -15.26 1.87
C ALA A 205 9.39 -14.71 0.98
N GLU A 206 8.49 -15.59 0.52
CA GLU A 206 7.34 -15.20 -0.30
C GLU A 206 6.35 -14.31 0.46
N ARG A 207 6.12 -14.59 1.75
CA ARG A 207 5.22 -13.80 2.62
C ARG A 207 5.83 -12.48 3.06
N ALA A 208 7.14 -12.43 3.26
CA ALA A 208 7.84 -11.21 3.62
C ALA A 208 8.07 -10.23 2.44
N GLY A 209 7.47 -10.46 1.27
CA GLY A 209 7.74 -9.64 0.09
C GLY A 209 9.18 -9.74 -0.43
N CYS A 210 10.04 -10.56 0.18
CA CYS A 210 11.42 -10.80 -0.21
C CYS A 210 11.56 -11.72 -1.44
N LYS A 211 10.60 -11.70 -2.38
CA LYS A 211 10.63 -12.54 -3.59
C LYS A 211 11.87 -12.31 -4.45
N LYS A 212 12.38 -11.07 -4.50
CA LYS A 212 13.65 -10.74 -5.20
C LYS A 212 14.88 -11.44 -4.63
N ALA A 213 14.81 -12.06 -3.45
CA ALA A 213 15.93 -12.75 -2.82
C ALA A 213 16.11 -14.20 -3.30
N LEU A 214 15.11 -14.80 -3.99
CA LEU A 214 15.16 -16.18 -4.47
C LEU A 214 15.33 -16.33 -5.99
N GLU A 215 15.51 -15.22 -6.70
CA GLU A 215 15.67 -15.17 -8.17
C GLU A 215 17.14 -15.04 -8.63
N LYS A 216 18.12 -15.53 -7.84
CA LYS A 216 19.50 -15.70 -8.32
C LYS A 216 19.94 -17.15 -8.21
#